data_AF-A0A3S3ZBE8-F1
#
_entry.id   AF-A0A3S3ZBE8-F1
#
_cell.length_a   1.000
_cell.length_b   1.000
_cell.length_c   1.000
_cell.angle_alpha   90.00
_cell.angle_beta   90.00
_cell.angle_gamma   90.00
#
_symmetry.space_group_name_H-M   'P 1'
#
loop_
_entity.id
_entity.type
_entity.pdbx_description
1 polymer ?
#
loop_
_entity_poly.entity_id
_entity_poly.type
_entity_poly.pdbx_seq_one_letter_code
_entity_poly.pdbx_strand_id
1 'polypeptide(L)'
;MSPENPRVGRPRRSSPVMLEEAAAELFLEQGYDRTTIDQISARAGVARTTFFNYFTTKGDVLWVELDAAIPRLRSALEDAPEDEGSFAAVEAALRTAAADIPASRVPWAVAHRALMGTGSELASSGLARLLAVVDIVERFLARREPDARREDVRAAAAAIAGGAMAGAGSWIEAGTSRGSLADALSAAVGPVLDGWRRRLRAPAIGAVDWPDEHRSGITGELPEEQVERPQ
;
A
#
# COMPACT_ATOMS: atom_id res chain seq x y z
N MET A 1 -46.86 -44.16 -6.67
CA MET A 1 -45.91 -43.30 -7.39
C MET A 1 -45.85 -41.95 -6.66
N SER A 2 -44.89 -41.79 -5.77
CA SER A 2 -44.62 -40.49 -5.13
C SER A 2 -43.63 -39.72 -5.99
N PRO A 3 -43.86 -38.42 -6.30
CA PRO A 3 -42.93 -37.66 -7.11
C PRO A 3 -41.70 -37.28 -6.29
N GLU A 4 -40.54 -37.60 -6.85
CA GLU A 4 -39.21 -37.31 -6.32
C GLU A 4 -38.91 -35.82 -6.48
N ASN A 5 -38.57 -35.15 -5.38
CA ASN A 5 -38.25 -33.72 -5.33
C ASN A 5 -36.90 -33.47 -6.02
N PRO A 6 -36.77 -32.54 -7.00
CA PRO A 6 -35.51 -32.28 -7.66
C PRO A 6 -34.50 -31.73 -6.66
N ARG A 7 -33.36 -32.41 -6.53
CA ARG A 7 -32.22 -31.95 -5.72
C ARG A 7 -31.78 -30.59 -6.24
N VAL A 8 -32.07 -29.54 -5.46
CA VAL A 8 -31.56 -28.18 -5.65
C VAL A 8 -30.04 -28.26 -5.80
N GLY A 9 -29.54 -27.88 -6.97
CA GLY A 9 -28.11 -27.82 -7.26
C GLY A 9 -27.41 -26.93 -6.23
N ARG A 10 -26.20 -27.34 -5.82
CA ARG A 10 -25.37 -26.61 -4.86
C ARG A 10 -25.34 -25.11 -5.22
N PRO A 11 -25.69 -24.19 -4.31
CA PRO A 11 -25.67 -22.76 -4.60
C PRO A 11 -24.31 -22.37 -5.19
N ARG A 12 -24.32 -21.55 -6.25
CA ARG A 12 -23.09 -20.93 -6.76
C ARG A 12 -22.41 -20.26 -5.58
N ARG A 13 -21.17 -20.66 -5.28
CA ARG A 13 -20.44 -20.15 -4.13
C ARG A 13 -20.19 -18.67 -4.39
N SER A 14 -20.77 -17.79 -3.57
CA SER A 14 -20.50 -16.36 -3.64
C SER A 14 -19.01 -16.10 -3.41
N SER A 15 -18.46 -15.08 -4.08
CA SER A 15 -17.08 -14.64 -3.90
C SER A 15 -16.99 -13.12 -3.91
N PRO A 16 -15.95 -12.53 -3.29
CA PRO A 16 -15.66 -11.09 -3.40
C PRO A 16 -15.57 -10.63 -4.86
N VAL A 17 -14.92 -11.44 -5.71
CA VAL A 17 -14.73 -11.17 -7.14
C VAL A 17 -16.07 -11.07 -7.87
N MET A 18 -17.01 -11.98 -7.61
CA MET A 18 -18.32 -11.96 -8.27
C MET A 18 -19.08 -10.66 -7.94
N LEU A 19 -18.96 -10.18 -6.70
CA LEU A 19 -19.57 -8.92 -6.27
C LEU A 19 -18.87 -7.70 -6.87
N GLU A 20 -17.54 -7.74 -7.01
CA GLU A 20 -16.75 -6.71 -7.71
C GLU A 20 -17.12 -6.62 -9.18
N GLU A 21 -17.24 -7.75 -9.89
CA GLU A 21 -17.66 -7.79 -11.29
C GLU A 21 -19.06 -7.19 -11.46
N ALA A 22 -20.03 -7.62 -10.64
CA ALA A 22 -21.38 -7.06 -10.64
C ALA A 22 -21.41 -5.55 -10.33
N ALA A 23 -20.56 -5.10 -9.40
CA ALA A 23 -20.43 -3.68 -9.07
C ALA A 23 -19.83 -2.88 -10.23
N ALA A 24 -18.77 -3.40 -10.86
CA ALA A 24 -18.12 -2.75 -11.99
C ALA A 24 -19.06 -2.57 -13.19
N GLU A 25 -19.89 -3.58 -13.50
CA GLU A 25 -20.93 -3.47 -14.53
C GLU A 25 -21.92 -2.33 -14.21
N LEU A 26 -22.46 -2.30 -12.99
CA LEU A 26 -23.40 -1.25 -12.57
C LEU A 26 -22.74 0.14 -12.54
N PHE A 27 -21.48 0.23 -12.12
CA PHE A 27 -20.74 1.48 -12.15
C PHE A 27 -20.50 1.98 -13.58
N LEU A 28 -20.33 1.08 -14.56
CA LEU A 28 -20.28 1.44 -15.98
C LEU A 28 -21.65 1.89 -16.51
N GLU A 29 -22.71 1.17 -16.16
CA GLU A 29 -24.07 1.43 -16.66
C GLU A 29 -24.63 2.76 -16.14
N GLN A 30 -24.42 3.04 -14.86
CA GLN A 30 -25.11 4.14 -14.17
C GLN A 30 -24.23 4.96 -13.23
N GLY A 31 -22.93 4.66 -13.12
CA GLY A 31 -22.01 5.39 -12.23
C GLY A 31 -22.05 4.89 -10.79
N TYR A 32 -20.97 5.19 -10.05
CA TYR A 32 -20.77 4.77 -8.67
C TYR A 32 -21.84 5.31 -7.73
N ASP A 33 -22.10 6.63 -7.74
CA ASP A 33 -22.99 7.29 -6.79
C ASP A 33 -24.43 6.79 -6.85
N ARG A 34 -24.92 6.50 -8.07
CA ARG A 34 -26.30 5.99 -8.30
C ARG A 34 -26.45 4.49 -8.04
N THR A 35 -25.34 3.78 -7.81
CA THR A 35 -25.36 2.34 -7.56
C THR A 35 -25.47 2.02 -6.07
N THR A 36 -26.38 1.12 -5.72
CA THR A 36 -26.61 0.67 -4.34
C THR A 36 -26.11 -0.75 -4.10
N ILE A 37 -25.84 -1.08 -2.82
CA ILE A 37 -25.47 -2.45 -2.40
C ILE A 37 -26.57 -3.46 -2.76
N ASP A 38 -27.84 -3.06 -2.74
CA ASP A 38 -28.95 -3.93 -3.12
C ASP A 38 -28.95 -4.25 -4.61
N GLN A 39 -28.66 -3.26 -5.45
CA GLN A 39 -28.51 -3.48 -6.90
C GLN A 39 -27.33 -4.41 -7.20
N ILE A 40 -26.19 -4.21 -6.53
CA ILE A 40 -25.01 -5.07 -6.67
C ILE A 40 -25.34 -6.50 -6.26
N SER A 41 -25.97 -6.67 -5.09
CA SER A 41 -26.34 -8.00 -4.57
C SER A 41 -27.33 -8.70 -5.50
N ALA A 42 -28.33 -7.98 -6.00
CA ALA A 42 -29.30 -8.49 -6.95
C ALA A 42 -28.65 -8.89 -8.28
N ARG A 43 -27.72 -8.07 -8.81
CA ARG A 43 -26.97 -8.36 -10.03
C ARG A 43 -26.10 -9.61 -9.89
N ALA A 44 -25.46 -9.78 -8.73
CA ALA A 44 -24.69 -10.98 -8.40
C ALA A 44 -25.55 -12.21 -8.04
N GLY A 45 -26.87 -12.06 -7.93
CA GLY A 45 -27.78 -13.15 -7.57
C GLY A 45 -27.61 -13.65 -6.13
N VAL A 46 -27.19 -12.77 -5.21
CA VAL A 46 -26.96 -13.10 -3.79
C VAL A 46 -27.78 -12.21 -2.86
N ALA A 47 -27.94 -12.65 -1.61
CA ALA A 47 -28.60 -11.84 -0.60
C ALA A 47 -27.71 -10.65 -0.21
N ARG A 48 -28.33 -9.54 0.23
CA ARG A 48 -27.62 -8.36 0.76
C ARG A 48 -26.66 -8.73 1.91
N THR A 49 -27.05 -9.68 2.76
CA THR A 49 -26.18 -10.17 3.85
C THR A 49 -24.89 -10.81 3.34
N THR A 50 -24.91 -11.44 2.16
CA THR A 50 -23.72 -12.00 1.52
C THR A 50 -22.72 -10.93 1.12
N PHE A 51 -23.17 -9.74 0.71
CA PHE A 51 -22.28 -8.60 0.46
C PHE A 51 -21.50 -8.22 1.72
N PHE A 52 -22.21 -8.07 2.84
CA PHE A 52 -21.60 -7.67 4.11
C PHE A 52 -20.69 -8.73 4.75
N ASN A 53 -20.76 -9.99 4.29
CA ASN A 53 -19.78 -11.00 4.68
C ASN A 53 -18.38 -10.72 4.11
N TYR A 54 -18.28 -9.93 3.03
CA TYR A 54 -17.01 -9.62 2.35
C TYR A 54 -16.61 -8.15 2.49
N PHE A 55 -17.58 -7.24 2.51
CA PHE A 55 -17.34 -5.80 2.39
C PHE A 55 -18.11 -5.02 3.45
N THR A 56 -17.47 -4.01 4.06
CA THR A 56 -18.15 -3.16 5.05
C THR A 56 -18.94 -2.06 4.35
N THR A 57 -18.40 -1.54 3.26
CA THR A 57 -18.94 -0.42 2.50
C THR A 57 -19.02 -0.74 1.01
N LYS A 58 -19.78 0.06 0.25
CA LYS A 58 -19.78 -0.02 -1.22
C LYS A 58 -18.38 0.22 -1.81
N GLY A 59 -17.59 1.11 -1.19
CA GLY A 59 -16.24 1.45 -1.65
C GLY A 59 -15.24 0.30 -1.54
N ASP A 60 -15.46 -0.65 -0.63
CA ASP A 60 -14.52 -1.77 -0.45
C ASP A 60 -14.47 -2.71 -1.67
N VAL A 61 -15.52 -2.74 -2.50
CA VAL A 61 -15.51 -3.53 -3.74
C VAL A 61 -14.48 -3.03 -4.75
N LEU A 62 -13.95 -1.82 -4.57
CA LEU A 62 -12.93 -1.22 -5.44
C LEU A 62 -11.52 -1.77 -5.17
N TRP A 63 -11.37 -2.55 -4.10
CA TRP A 63 -10.06 -2.92 -3.55
C TRP A 63 -9.87 -4.42 -3.35
N VAL A 64 -10.71 -5.27 -3.94
CA VAL A 64 -10.72 -6.72 -3.73
C VAL A 64 -9.32 -7.33 -3.85
N GLU A 65 -8.62 -7.03 -4.95
CA GLU A 65 -7.29 -7.59 -5.20
C GLU A 65 -6.23 -7.04 -4.23
N LEU A 66 -6.30 -5.76 -3.86
CA LEU A 66 -5.37 -5.18 -2.89
C LEU A 66 -5.60 -5.73 -1.48
N ASP A 67 -6.86 -5.85 -1.07
CA ASP A 67 -7.23 -6.42 0.23
C ASP A 67 -6.84 -7.89 0.33
N ALA A 68 -6.87 -8.63 -0.79
CA ALA A 68 -6.33 -9.99 -0.87
C ALA A 68 -4.79 -10.03 -0.89
N ALA A 69 -4.12 -9.03 -1.45
CA ALA A 69 -2.65 -8.95 -1.52
C ALA A 69 -2.01 -8.59 -0.17
N ILE A 70 -2.65 -7.75 0.66
CA ILE A 70 -2.15 -7.34 1.97
C ILE A 70 -1.78 -8.53 2.89
N PRO A 71 -2.66 -9.53 3.13
CA PRO A 71 -2.30 -10.69 3.95
C PRO A 71 -1.25 -11.58 3.28
N ARG A 72 -1.18 -11.65 1.94
CA ARG A 72 -0.12 -12.38 1.23
C ARG A 72 1.25 -11.72 1.43
N LEU A 73 1.31 -10.39 1.34
CA LEU A 73 2.52 -9.62 1.63
C LEU A 73 3.00 -9.89 3.05
N ARG A 74 2.08 -9.89 4.03
CA ARG A 74 2.40 -10.23 5.42
C ARG A 74 3.01 -11.64 5.53
N SER A 75 2.34 -12.65 4.98
CA SER A 75 2.84 -14.04 5.00
C SER A 75 4.22 -14.16 4.36
N ALA A 76 4.40 -13.58 3.17
CA ALA A 76 5.66 -13.65 2.45
C ALA A 76 6.83 -12.98 3.20
N LEU A 77 6.57 -11.92 3.97
CA LEU A 77 7.56 -11.30 4.85
C LEU A 77 7.81 -12.09 6.14
N GLU A 78 6.82 -12.82 6.65
CA GLU A 78 6.96 -13.73 7.80
C GLU A 78 7.75 -14.99 7.43
N ASP A 79 7.60 -15.47 6.19
CA ASP A 79 8.29 -16.64 5.65
C ASP A 79 9.66 -16.32 5.02
N ALA A 80 10.07 -15.05 5.02
CA ALA A 80 11.32 -14.61 4.40
C ALA A 80 12.56 -15.20 5.12
N PRO A 81 13.55 -15.75 4.39
CA PRO A 81 14.76 -16.29 4.98
C PRO A 81 15.55 -15.25 5.79
N GLU A 82 16.06 -15.66 6.96
CA GLU A 82 16.81 -14.77 7.86
C GLU A 82 18.19 -14.34 7.31
N ASP A 83 18.74 -15.04 6.32
CA ASP A 83 19.98 -14.70 5.63
C ASP A 83 19.76 -13.77 4.41
N GLU A 84 18.51 -13.57 3.97
CA GLU A 84 18.17 -12.68 2.87
C GLU A 84 18.13 -11.21 3.33
N GLY A 85 18.83 -10.31 2.63
CA GLY A 85 18.83 -8.88 3.00
C GLY A 85 17.43 -8.28 3.08
N SER A 86 17.17 -7.47 4.12
CA SER A 86 15.84 -6.89 4.43
C SER A 86 15.11 -6.30 3.21
N PHE A 87 15.77 -5.46 2.41
CA PHE A 87 15.16 -4.86 1.22
C PHE A 87 14.92 -5.84 0.07
N ALA A 88 15.76 -6.89 -0.06
CA ALA A 88 15.55 -7.93 -1.07
C ALA A 88 14.33 -8.80 -0.70
N ALA A 89 14.20 -9.14 0.59
CA ALA A 89 13.03 -9.84 1.11
C ALA A 89 11.73 -9.03 0.89
N VAL A 90 11.77 -7.70 1.08
CA VAL A 90 10.62 -6.82 0.78
C VAL A 90 10.26 -6.84 -0.71
N GLU A 91 11.24 -6.78 -1.61
CA GLU A 91 10.99 -6.89 -3.05
C GLU A 91 10.36 -8.25 -3.41
N ALA A 92 10.94 -9.34 -2.91
CA ALA A 92 10.45 -10.69 -3.15
C ALA A 92 9.02 -10.86 -2.64
N ALA A 93 8.72 -10.35 -1.44
CA ALA A 93 7.39 -10.42 -0.86
C ALA A 93 6.34 -9.61 -1.64
N LEU A 94 6.70 -8.42 -2.14
CA LEU A 94 5.84 -7.63 -3.03
C LEU A 94 5.53 -8.37 -4.33
N ARG A 95 6.54 -9.00 -4.94
CA ARG A 95 6.35 -9.83 -6.15
C ARG A 95 5.43 -11.01 -5.88
N THR A 96 5.64 -11.73 -4.78
CA THR A 96 4.79 -12.86 -4.36
C THR A 96 3.35 -12.43 -4.14
N ALA A 97 3.12 -11.32 -3.45
CA ALA A 97 1.78 -10.80 -3.21
C ALA A 97 1.03 -10.45 -4.51
N ALA A 98 1.76 -10.01 -5.54
CA ALA A 98 1.24 -9.63 -6.84
C ALA A 98 1.14 -10.79 -7.86
N ALA A 99 1.82 -11.91 -7.65
CA ALA A 99 1.92 -12.99 -8.63
C ALA A 99 0.57 -13.63 -8.99
N ASP A 100 -0.36 -13.66 -8.03
CA ASP A 100 -1.68 -14.27 -8.21
C ASP A 100 -2.71 -13.34 -8.86
N ILE A 101 -2.35 -12.09 -9.20
CA ILE A 101 -3.25 -11.12 -9.83
C ILE A 101 -3.04 -11.21 -11.35
N PRO A 102 -3.97 -11.86 -12.09
CA PRO A 102 -3.77 -12.05 -13.52
C PRO A 102 -3.91 -10.73 -14.28
N ALA A 103 -3.18 -10.57 -15.37
CA ALA A 103 -3.23 -9.36 -16.21
C ALA A 103 -4.60 -9.11 -16.87
N SER A 104 -5.49 -10.11 -16.86
CA SER A 104 -6.88 -9.97 -17.28
C SER A 104 -7.76 -9.29 -16.22
N ARG A 105 -7.36 -9.28 -14.94
CA ARG A 105 -8.09 -8.63 -13.85
C ARG A 105 -7.60 -7.21 -13.61
N VAL A 106 -8.17 -6.30 -14.39
CA VAL A 106 -8.09 -4.87 -14.09
C VAL A 106 -9.14 -4.58 -13.04
N PRO A 107 -8.78 -3.87 -11.97
CA PRO A 107 -9.78 -3.12 -11.21
C PRO A 107 -10.37 -2.06 -12.14
N TRP A 108 -11.44 -2.41 -12.88
CA TRP A 108 -12.04 -1.56 -13.90
C TRP A 108 -12.43 -0.20 -13.34
N ALA A 109 -12.84 -0.18 -12.08
CA ALA A 109 -13.18 1.02 -11.34
C ALA A 109 -12.01 1.97 -11.08
N VAL A 110 -10.77 1.47 -11.04
CA VAL A 110 -9.57 2.30 -10.97
C VAL A 110 -9.19 2.78 -12.38
N ALA A 111 -9.21 1.87 -13.36
CA ALA A 111 -8.88 2.18 -14.75
C ALA A 111 -9.80 3.24 -15.37
N HIS A 112 -11.08 3.24 -15.00
CA HIS A 112 -12.11 4.12 -15.57
C HIS A 112 -12.69 5.06 -14.52
N ARG A 113 -11.87 5.52 -13.57
CA ARG A 113 -12.30 6.29 -12.40
C ARG A 113 -13.15 7.53 -12.71
N ALA A 114 -12.85 8.21 -13.82
CA ALA A 114 -13.58 9.40 -14.25
C ALA A 114 -14.95 9.04 -14.84
N LEU A 115 -15.02 7.96 -15.63
CA LEU A 115 -16.26 7.48 -16.24
C LEU A 115 -17.22 6.93 -15.18
N MET A 116 -16.69 6.17 -14.22
CA MET A 116 -17.48 5.56 -13.15
C MET A 116 -17.77 6.51 -11.98
N GLY A 117 -17.08 7.64 -11.88
CA GLY A 117 -17.22 8.57 -10.75
C GLY A 117 -16.65 8.04 -9.43
N THR A 118 -15.64 7.17 -9.46
CA THR A 118 -15.06 6.51 -8.26
C THR A 118 -13.87 7.27 -7.67
N GLY A 119 -13.42 8.38 -8.27
CA GLY A 119 -12.19 9.06 -7.90
C GLY A 119 -12.14 9.55 -6.44
N SER A 120 -13.24 10.12 -5.94
CA SER A 120 -13.34 10.59 -4.54
C SER A 120 -13.31 9.43 -3.55
N GLU A 121 -14.02 8.34 -3.86
CA GLU A 121 -14.04 7.12 -3.03
C GLU A 121 -12.65 6.48 -2.97
N LEU A 122 -11.97 6.34 -4.12
CA LEU A 122 -10.62 5.79 -4.19
C LEU A 122 -9.63 6.61 -3.36
N ALA A 123 -9.75 7.94 -3.40
CA ALA A 123 -8.93 8.82 -2.55
C ALA A 123 -9.25 8.64 -1.06
N SER A 124 -10.52 8.46 -0.71
CA SER A 124 -11.00 8.37 0.68
C SER A 124 -10.64 7.03 1.34
N SER A 125 -10.79 5.93 0.61
CA SER A 125 -10.59 4.56 1.14
C SER A 125 -9.19 3.99 0.86
N GLY A 126 -8.40 4.63 -0.01
CA GLY A 126 -7.04 4.19 -0.34
C GLY A 126 -6.02 4.42 0.77
N LEU A 127 -6.17 5.49 1.57
CA LEU A 127 -5.21 5.81 2.63
C LEU A 127 -5.10 4.71 3.69
N ALA A 128 -6.22 4.11 4.09
CA ALA A 128 -6.21 3.02 5.07
C ALA A 128 -5.39 1.82 4.58
N ARG A 129 -5.50 1.49 3.30
CA ARG A 129 -4.77 0.38 2.66
C ARG A 129 -3.28 0.70 2.50
N LEU A 130 -2.96 1.93 2.12
CA LEU A 130 -1.58 2.41 2.12
C LEU A 130 -0.96 2.24 3.52
N LEU A 131 -1.63 2.72 4.56
CA LEU A 131 -1.13 2.63 5.94
C LEU A 131 -0.99 1.18 6.42
N ALA A 132 -1.88 0.27 6.00
CA ALA A 132 -1.74 -1.14 6.30
C ALA A 132 -0.47 -1.76 5.70
N VAL A 133 -0.14 -1.41 4.46
CA VAL A 133 1.12 -1.84 3.81
C VAL A 133 2.34 -1.22 4.50
N VAL A 134 2.28 0.07 4.85
CA VAL A 134 3.35 0.75 5.59
C VAL A 134 3.63 0.03 6.91
N ASP A 135 2.60 -0.26 7.69
CA ASP A 135 2.75 -0.92 8.99
C ASP A 135 3.31 -2.35 8.87
N ILE A 136 2.92 -3.11 7.84
CA ILE A 136 3.52 -4.42 7.55
C ILE A 136 5.01 -4.31 7.27
N VAL A 137 5.40 -3.40 6.37
CA VAL A 137 6.80 -3.23 5.96
C VAL A 137 7.64 -2.62 7.09
N GLU A 138 7.10 -1.64 7.83
CA GLU A 138 7.77 -1.01 8.98
C GLU A 138 8.09 -2.07 10.05
N ARG A 139 7.11 -2.91 10.41
CA ARG A 139 7.30 -3.97 11.39
C ARG A 139 8.36 -4.99 10.95
N PHE A 140 8.39 -5.33 9.66
CA PHE A 140 9.40 -6.22 9.11
C PHE A 140 10.80 -5.58 9.17
N LEU A 141 10.96 -4.37 8.64
CA LEU A 141 12.24 -3.67 8.60
C LEU A 141 12.78 -3.37 10.00
N ALA A 142 11.91 -2.98 10.95
CA ALA A 142 12.32 -2.72 12.33
C ALA A 142 12.92 -3.96 13.03
N ARG A 143 12.47 -5.16 12.65
CA ARG A 143 13.04 -6.42 13.18
C ARG A 143 14.37 -6.77 12.52
N ARG A 144 14.49 -6.55 11.21
CA ARG A 144 15.66 -6.94 10.41
C ARG A 144 16.80 -5.94 10.52
N GLU A 145 16.50 -4.69 10.84
CA GLU A 145 17.45 -3.57 10.95
C GLU A 145 17.36 -2.94 12.36
N PRO A 146 17.70 -3.66 13.44
CA PRO A 146 17.49 -3.19 14.82
C PRO A 146 18.33 -1.95 15.18
N ASP A 147 19.46 -1.74 14.49
CA ASP A 147 20.35 -0.59 14.69
C ASP A 147 19.92 0.64 13.87
N ALA A 148 18.95 0.49 12.95
CA ALA A 148 18.45 1.60 12.16
C ALA A 148 17.58 2.54 13.00
N ARG A 149 17.65 3.84 12.71
CA ARG A 149 16.77 4.82 13.36
C ARG A 149 15.32 4.52 13.02
N ARG A 150 14.44 4.61 14.01
CA ARG A 150 13.00 4.39 13.85
C ARG A 150 12.39 5.30 12.77
N GLU A 151 12.84 6.55 12.69
CA GLU A 151 12.35 7.49 11.67
C GLU A 151 12.75 7.06 10.25
N ASP A 152 13.97 6.54 10.07
CA ASP A 152 14.46 6.07 8.78
C ASP A 152 13.71 4.79 8.35
N VAL A 153 13.46 3.86 9.29
CA VAL A 153 12.66 2.65 9.03
C VAL A 153 11.23 3.01 8.60
N ARG A 154 10.59 3.93 9.33
CA ARG A 154 9.23 4.39 9.01
C ARG A 154 9.17 5.10 7.66
N ALA A 155 10.15 5.96 7.37
CA ALA A 155 10.24 6.65 6.09
C ALA A 155 10.50 5.69 4.92
N ALA A 156 11.34 4.67 5.12
CA ALA A 156 11.56 3.61 4.13
C ALA A 156 10.27 2.83 3.84
N ALA A 157 9.57 2.38 4.88
CA ALA A 157 8.30 1.66 4.72
C ALA A 157 7.23 2.50 3.98
N ALA A 158 7.10 3.78 4.33
CA ALA A 158 6.20 4.71 3.64
C ALA A 158 6.56 4.90 2.16
N ALA A 159 7.85 5.07 1.86
CA ALA A 159 8.33 5.24 0.49
C ALA A 159 8.10 3.97 -0.35
N ILE A 160 8.36 2.79 0.21
CA ILE A 160 8.15 1.50 -0.45
C ILE A 160 6.67 1.28 -0.75
N ALA A 161 5.79 1.53 0.23
CA ALA A 161 4.34 1.39 0.03
C ALA A 161 3.82 2.37 -1.04
N GLY A 162 4.31 3.61 -1.03
CA GLY A 162 3.99 4.60 -2.06
C GLY A 162 4.48 4.18 -3.45
N GLY A 163 5.71 3.66 -3.55
CA GLY A 163 6.27 3.12 -4.79
C GLY A 163 5.46 1.94 -5.34
N ALA A 164 5.04 1.01 -4.46
CA ALA A 164 4.20 -0.11 -4.85
C ALA A 164 2.84 0.36 -5.38
N MET A 165 2.19 1.33 -4.71
CA MET A 165 0.92 1.90 -5.17
C MET A 165 1.08 2.62 -6.52
N ALA A 166 2.18 3.35 -6.72
CA ALA A 166 2.48 4.00 -7.99
C ALA A 166 2.72 2.98 -9.13
N GLY A 167 3.42 1.88 -8.84
CA GLY A 167 3.61 0.76 -9.77
C GLY A 167 2.28 0.11 -10.16
N ALA A 168 1.41 -0.16 -9.19
CA ALA A 168 0.08 -0.69 -9.45
C ALA A 168 -0.78 0.29 -10.27
N GLY A 169 -0.78 1.58 -9.94
CA GLY A 169 -1.49 2.61 -10.71
C GLY A 169 -1.02 2.67 -12.17
N SER A 170 0.30 2.69 -12.39
CA SER A 170 0.88 2.71 -13.74
C SER A 170 0.53 1.45 -14.55
N TRP A 171 0.53 0.28 -13.89
CA TRP A 171 0.13 -0.99 -14.50
C TRP A 171 -1.35 -1.01 -14.92
N ILE A 172 -2.22 -0.40 -14.11
CA ILE A 172 -3.65 -0.25 -14.42
C ILE A 172 -3.83 0.67 -15.63
N GLU A 173 -3.14 1.81 -15.64
CA GLU A 173 -3.20 2.81 -16.73
C GLU A 173 -2.66 2.26 -18.07
N ALA A 174 -1.70 1.34 -18.04
CA ALA A 174 -1.16 0.69 -19.24
C ALA A 174 -2.19 -0.19 -19.99
N GLY A 175 -3.35 -0.48 -19.39
CA GLY A 175 -4.47 -1.12 -20.07
C GLY A 175 -4.11 -2.48 -20.67
N THR A 176 -4.42 -2.70 -21.95
CA THR A 176 -4.16 -3.98 -22.65
C THR A 176 -2.68 -4.22 -22.97
N SER A 177 -1.82 -3.21 -22.84
CA SER A 177 -0.38 -3.33 -23.09
C SER A 177 0.43 -3.73 -21.85
N ARG A 178 -0.24 -3.88 -20.70
CA ARG A 178 0.43 -4.16 -19.43
C ARG A 178 1.02 -5.58 -19.40
N GLY A 179 2.20 -5.66 -18.82
CA GLY A 179 2.85 -6.94 -18.49
C GLY A 179 2.36 -7.51 -17.15
N SER A 180 3.25 -8.15 -16.41
CA SER A 180 2.97 -8.61 -15.05
C SER A 180 2.85 -7.45 -14.07
N LEU A 181 1.90 -7.54 -13.12
CA LEU A 181 1.83 -6.59 -12.01
C LEU A 181 3.10 -6.67 -11.16
N ALA A 182 3.63 -7.87 -10.92
CA ALA A 182 4.85 -8.05 -10.13
C ALA A 182 6.04 -7.29 -10.75
N ASP A 183 6.17 -7.32 -12.08
CA ASP A 183 7.25 -6.61 -12.77
C ASP A 183 7.06 -5.08 -12.68
N ALA A 184 5.82 -4.60 -12.81
CA ALA A 184 5.50 -3.19 -12.65
C ALA A 184 5.78 -2.70 -11.22
N LEU A 185 5.46 -3.50 -10.20
CA LEU A 185 5.80 -3.21 -8.82
C LEU A 185 7.32 -3.15 -8.63
N SER A 186 8.06 -4.20 -9.03
CA SER A 186 9.53 -4.24 -8.94
C SER A 186 10.18 -3.04 -9.62
N ALA A 187 9.75 -2.69 -10.83
CA ALA A 187 10.26 -1.54 -11.56
C ALA A 187 10.04 -0.22 -10.80
N ALA A 188 8.87 -0.05 -10.16
CA ALA A 188 8.54 1.15 -9.40
C ALA A 188 9.24 1.23 -8.03
N VAL A 189 9.38 0.10 -7.32
CA VAL A 189 10.01 0.09 -5.99
C VAL A 189 11.52 -0.02 -6.03
N GLY A 190 12.12 -0.56 -7.10
CA GLY A 190 13.56 -0.79 -7.22
C GLY A 190 14.41 0.45 -6.86
N PRO A 191 14.18 1.63 -7.47
CA PRO A 191 14.91 2.85 -7.11
C PRO A 191 14.75 3.27 -5.64
N VAL A 192 13.57 3.03 -5.05
CA VAL A 192 13.26 3.34 -3.65
C VAL A 192 14.04 2.41 -2.71
N LEU A 193 13.97 1.11 -2.95
CA LEU A 193 14.69 0.09 -2.20
C LEU A 193 16.20 0.33 -2.24
N ASP A 194 16.74 0.63 -3.42
CA ASP A 194 18.15 0.95 -3.62
C ASP A 194 18.60 2.19 -2.85
N GLY A 195 17.78 3.24 -2.86
CA GLY A 195 18.02 4.48 -2.12
C GLY A 195 18.11 4.23 -0.61
N TRP A 196 17.12 3.53 -0.05
CA TRP A 196 17.07 3.24 1.39
C TRP A 196 18.13 2.24 1.83
N ARG A 197 18.44 1.23 1.01
CA ARG A 197 19.55 0.30 1.25
C ARG A 197 20.88 1.02 1.37
N ARG A 198 21.16 2.01 0.50
CA ARG A 198 22.36 2.84 0.61
C ARG A 198 22.34 3.74 1.84
N ARG A 199 21.17 4.32 2.16
CA ARG A 199 21.00 5.23 3.30
C ARG A 199 21.22 4.54 4.65
N LEU A 200 20.69 3.33 4.83
CA LEU A 200 20.83 2.57 6.08
C LEU A 200 22.22 1.96 6.27
N ARG A 201 22.95 1.68 5.17
CA ARG A 201 24.34 1.24 5.23
C ARG A 201 25.34 2.38 5.44
N ALA A 202 24.93 3.63 5.16
CA ALA A 202 25.79 4.78 5.39
C ALA A 202 25.97 4.98 6.91
N PRO A 203 27.21 5.22 7.40
CA PRO A 203 27.42 5.58 8.79
C PRO A 203 26.53 6.78 9.14
N ALA A 204 25.98 6.77 10.36
CA ALA A 204 25.15 7.87 10.83
C ALA A 204 25.89 9.19 10.61
N ILE A 205 25.31 10.09 9.80
CA ILE A 205 25.83 11.45 9.63
C ILE A 205 25.56 12.14 10.96
N GLY A 206 26.49 11.98 11.91
CA GLY A 206 26.25 12.25 13.33
C GLY A 206 27.36 11.82 14.27
N ALA A 207 28.62 11.94 13.83
CA ALA A 207 29.78 12.15 14.68
C ALA A 207 30.84 12.86 13.81
N VAL A 208 30.52 14.06 13.34
CA VAL A 208 31.58 14.96 12.89
C VAL A 208 32.27 15.41 14.16
N ASP A 209 33.37 14.74 14.50
CA ASP A 209 34.31 15.18 15.52
C ASP A 209 34.90 16.49 15.03
N TRP A 210 34.43 17.60 15.58
CA TRP A 210 34.97 18.91 15.24
C TRP A 210 36.33 19.01 15.94
N PRO A 211 37.46 19.21 15.23
CA PRO A 211 38.75 19.34 15.87
C PRO A 211 38.70 20.45 16.92
N ASP A 212 39.23 20.15 18.11
CA ASP A 212 39.18 20.98 19.32
C ASP A 212 40.14 22.20 19.24
N GLU A 213 40.17 22.91 18.11
CA GLU A 213 41.17 23.95 17.81
C GLU A 213 40.77 25.37 18.23
N HIS A 214 39.60 25.58 18.85
CA HIS A 214 39.15 26.94 19.23
C HIS A 214 38.88 27.16 20.73
N ARG A 215 39.33 26.27 21.63
CA ARG A 215 39.21 26.48 23.08
C ARG A 215 40.35 27.28 23.74
N SER A 216 41.31 27.78 22.97
CA SER A 216 42.38 28.68 23.47
C SER A 216 42.30 30.03 22.78
N GLY A 217 41.48 30.95 23.30
CA GLY A 217 41.38 32.29 22.73
C GLY A 217 40.39 33.26 23.38
N ILE A 218 39.84 32.96 24.56
CA ILE A 218 39.02 33.92 25.31
C ILE A 218 39.73 34.26 26.64
N THR A 219 40.88 34.91 26.50
CA THR A 219 41.45 35.81 27.51
C THR A 219 41.85 37.09 26.79
N GLY A 220 40.83 37.83 26.33
CA GLY A 220 40.98 39.21 25.88
C GLY A 220 40.24 40.10 26.88
N GLU A 221 41.00 40.94 27.58
CA GLU A 221 40.52 41.97 28.51
C GLU A 221 39.45 42.85 27.85
N LEU A 222 38.34 43.08 28.56
CA LEU A 222 37.34 44.08 28.19
C LEU A 222 37.82 45.47 28.66
N PRO A 223 37.81 46.51 27.82
CA PRO A 223 38.12 47.86 28.27
C PRO A 223 36.99 48.42 29.15
N GLU A 224 37.35 49.03 30.28
CA GLU A 224 36.45 49.82 31.12
C GLU A 224 35.93 51.05 30.34
N GLU A 225 34.63 51.08 30.03
CA GLU A 225 33.97 52.28 29.52
C GLU A 225 32.83 52.72 30.46
N GLN A 226 33.22 53.67 31.29
CA GLN A 226 32.49 54.77 31.96
C GLN A 226 30.95 54.75 31.97
N VAL A 227 30.43 54.68 33.20
CA VAL A 227 29.03 54.94 33.57
C VAL A 227 28.77 56.44 33.55
N GLU A 228 27.96 56.92 32.60
CA GLU A 228 27.33 58.24 32.66
C GLU A 228 25.81 58.08 32.86
N ARG A 229 25.31 58.56 34.00
CA ARG A 229 23.88 58.62 34.34
C ARG A 229 23.30 59.98 33.92
N PRO A 230 22.10 60.06 33.32
CA PRO A 230 21.33 61.29 33.31
C PRO A 230 20.41 61.40 34.53
N GLN A 231 20.08 62.65 34.86
CA GLN A 231 19.41 63.15 36.06
C GLN A 231 17.91 62.81 36.13
#